data_AF-A0A953U1K8-F1
#
_entry.id   AF-A0A953U1K8-F1
#
_cell.length_a   1.000
_cell.length_b   1.000
_cell.length_c   1.000
_cell.angle_alpha   90.00
_cell.angle_beta   90.00
_cell.angle_gamma   90.00
#
_symmetry.space_group_name_H-M   'P 1'
#
loop_
_entity.id
_entity.type
_entity.pdbx_description
1 polymer ?
#
loop_
_entity_poly.entity_id
_entity_poly.type
_entity_poly.pdbx_seq_one_letter_code
_entity_poly.pdbx_strand_id
1 'polypeptide(L)'
;MLLLPGCFPRQDFAQTPPPTDSTAKIKELFDGGHWDSLVNEVESTPSPRGAETDFYYGIALANLGRWGEARAAFLAGRRLRPRDERFPIELGGIAFKQKRY
;
A
#
# COMPACT_ATOMS: atom_id res chain seq x y z
N MET A 1 44.83 -4.18 -28.04
CA MET A 1 44.60 -2.81 -27.50
C MET A 1 43.34 -2.28 -28.17
N LEU A 2 42.23 -1.95 -27.52
CA LEU A 2 41.95 -1.47 -26.16
C LEU A 2 40.50 -1.91 -25.77
N LEU A 3 40.33 -2.24 -24.48
CA LEU A 3 39.18 -2.19 -23.55
C LEU A 3 37.67 -2.17 -24.00
N LEU A 4 36.93 -3.12 -23.38
CA LEU A 4 35.56 -3.12 -22.80
C LEU A 4 35.03 -1.74 -22.29
N PRO A 5 33.70 -1.46 -22.14
CA PRO A 5 32.77 -2.27 -21.32
C PRO A 5 31.29 -2.36 -21.75
N GLY A 6 30.60 -3.35 -21.18
CA GLY A 6 29.17 -3.57 -21.33
C GLY A 6 28.29 -2.52 -20.63
N CYS A 7 27.10 -2.33 -21.18
CA CYS A 7 26.00 -1.62 -20.51
C CYS A 7 24.94 -2.67 -20.14
N PHE A 8 24.90 -3.00 -18.86
CA PHE A 8 23.80 -3.73 -18.23
C PHE A 8 22.47 -2.97 -18.44
N PRO A 9 21.32 -3.66 -18.51
CA PRO A 9 20.03 -2.99 -18.52
C PRO A 9 19.88 -2.21 -17.22
N ARG A 10 19.63 -0.91 -17.37
CA ARG A 10 19.34 0.03 -16.29
C ARG A 10 18.15 -0.54 -15.51
N GLN A 11 18.42 -1.02 -14.30
CA GLN A 11 17.37 -1.29 -13.33
C GLN A 11 16.82 0.09 -12.95
N ASP A 12 15.69 0.46 -13.56
CA ASP A 12 14.85 1.54 -13.04
C ASP A 12 14.31 1.03 -11.70
N PHE A 13 15.07 1.32 -10.64
CA PHE A 13 14.56 1.29 -9.30
C PHE A 13 13.30 2.14 -9.31
N ALA A 14 12.17 1.50 -9.02
CA ALA A 14 10.88 2.11 -8.84
C ALA A 14 11.04 3.37 -7.99
N GLN A 15 11.13 4.53 -8.66
CA GLN A 15 11.03 5.80 -7.98
C GLN A 15 9.63 5.82 -7.44
N THR A 16 9.52 5.74 -6.11
CA THR A 16 8.26 6.06 -5.48
C THR A 16 8.06 7.54 -5.81
N PRO A 17 7.01 7.92 -6.55
CA PRO A 17 6.74 9.33 -6.75
C PRO A 17 6.70 10.00 -5.37
N PRO A 18 7.20 11.24 -5.25
CA PRO A 18 7.13 11.97 -3.99
C PRO A 18 5.68 11.90 -3.49
N PRO A 19 5.46 11.72 -2.17
CA PRO A 19 4.11 11.68 -1.63
C PRO A 19 3.39 12.94 -2.08
N THR A 20 2.38 12.79 -2.91
CA THR A 20 1.45 13.86 -3.26
C THR A 20 0.81 14.35 -1.98
N ASP A 21 0.31 15.59 -1.94
CA ASP A 21 -0.33 16.17 -0.74
C ASP A 21 -1.37 15.22 -0.10
N SER A 22 -2.10 14.46 -0.93
CA SER A 22 -3.03 13.42 -0.48
C SER A 22 -2.35 12.30 0.32
N THR A 23 -1.18 11.80 -0.10
CA THR A 23 -0.47 10.74 0.65
C THR A 23 0.02 11.23 2.00
N ALA A 24 0.46 12.49 2.10
CA ALA A 24 0.87 13.08 3.37
C ALA A 24 -0.31 13.18 4.35
N LYS A 25 -1.45 13.69 3.88
CA LYS A 25 -2.69 13.75 4.67
C LYS A 25 -3.19 12.37 5.11
N ILE A 26 -3.14 11.37 4.22
CA ILE A 26 -3.50 9.98 4.56
C ILE A 26 -2.60 9.44 5.65
N LYS A 27 -1.29 9.74 5.61
CA LYS A 27 -0.36 9.34 6.66
C LYS A 27 -0.67 10.03 7.98
N GLU A 28 -0.99 11.32 7.98
CA GLU A 28 -1.39 12.05 9.19
C GLU A 28 -2.64 11.43 9.84
N LEU A 29 -3.68 11.15 9.05
CA LEU A 29 -4.89 10.49 9.51
C LEU A 29 -4.59 9.09 10.07
N PHE A 30 -3.66 8.37 9.45
CA PHE A 30 -3.20 7.06 9.90
C PHE A 30 -2.48 7.12 11.24
N ASP A 31 -1.50 8.02 11.37
CA ASP A 31 -0.73 8.22 12.60
C ASP A 31 -1.65 8.64 13.78
N GLY A 32 -2.72 9.40 13.48
CA GLY A 32 -3.73 9.81 14.46
C GLY A 32 -4.84 8.77 14.75
N GLY A 33 -4.85 7.64 14.05
CA GLY A 33 -5.89 6.61 14.21
C GLY A 33 -7.29 7.02 13.75
N HIS A 34 -7.38 8.04 12.89
CA HIS A 34 -8.65 8.56 12.38
C HIS A 34 -9.19 7.71 11.23
N TRP A 35 -9.59 6.47 11.55
CA TRP A 35 -9.89 5.43 10.55
C TRP A 35 -11.02 5.82 9.58
N ASP A 36 -12.15 6.33 10.08
CA ASP A 36 -13.26 6.77 9.23
C ASP A 36 -12.85 7.91 8.30
N SER A 37 -12.13 8.92 8.83
CA SER A 37 -11.64 10.06 8.05
C SER A 37 -10.63 9.62 6.98
N LEU A 38 -9.75 8.67 7.30
CA LEU A 38 -8.78 8.12 6.35
C LEU A 38 -9.50 7.43 5.20
N VAL A 39 -10.46 6.56 5.52
CA VAL A 39 -11.24 5.85 4.51
C VAL A 39 -12.00 6.83 3.62
N ASN A 40 -12.65 7.84 4.21
CA ASN A 40 -13.36 8.87 3.47
C ASN A 40 -12.42 9.67 2.54
N GLU A 41 -11.23 10.06 3.00
CA GLU A 41 -10.23 10.75 2.18
C GLU A 41 -9.83 9.91 0.96
N VAL A 42 -9.57 8.63 1.18
CA VAL A 42 -9.11 7.70 0.16
C VAL A 42 -10.22 7.38 -0.85
N GLU A 43 -11.47 7.27 -0.42
CA GLU A 43 -12.63 6.97 -1.28
C GLU A 43 -13.13 8.20 -2.05
N SER A 44 -13.01 9.40 -1.49
CA SER A 44 -13.40 10.67 -2.14
C SER A 44 -12.38 11.20 -3.14
N THR A 45 -11.16 10.65 -3.15
CA THR A 45 -10.10 11.04 -4.08
C THR A 45 -9.87 9.95 -5.14
N PRO A 46 -10.56 10.01 -6.30
CA PRO A 46 -10.39 9.05 -7.39
C PRO A 46 -9.07 9.31 -8.12
N SER A 47 -7.99 8.81 -7.54
CA SER A 47 -6.63 8.86 -8.08
C SER A 47 -6.01 7.45 -8.04
N PRO A 48 -5.10 7.12 -8.97
CA PRO A 48 -4.29 5.91 -8.87
C PRO A 48 -3.58 5.87 -7.51
N ARG A 49 -3.84 4.82 -6.74
CA ARG A 49 -3.27 4.66 -5.39
C ARG A 49 -1.89 4.01 -5.49
N GLY A 50 -0.95 4.53 -4.69
CA GLY A 50 0.34 3.89 -4.48
C GLY A 50 0.27 2.82 -3.40
N ALA A 51 1.29 1.95 -3.35
CA ALA A 51 1.35 0.86 -2.37
C ALA A 51 1.20 1.34 -0.92
N GLU A 52 1.80 2.49 -0.57
CA GLU A 52 1.74 3.03 0.79
C GLU A 52 0.32 3.47 1.17
N THR A 53 -0.38 4.15 0.24
CA THR A 53 -1.79 4.51 0.42
C THR A 53 -2.67 3.28 0.59
N ASP A 54 -2.47 2.24 -0.24
CA ASP A 54 -3.21 0.98 -0.11
C ASP A 54 -2.92 0.26 1.21
N PHE A 55 -1.70 0.37 1.73
CA PHE A 55 -1.35 -0.17 3.05
C PHE A 55 -2.13 0.54 4.16
N TYR A 56 -2.05 1.87 4.24
CA TYR A 56 -2.77 2.64 5.27
C TYR A 56 -4.29 2.47 5.17
N TYR A 57 -4.84 2.45 3.95
CA TYR A 57 -6.25 2.20 3.71
C TYR A 57 -6.67 0.81 4.17
N GLY A 58 -5.87 -0.22 3.89
CA GLY A 58 -6.13 -1.58 4.35
C GLY A 58 -6.18 -1.70 5.87
N ILE A 59 -5.24 -1.06 6.58
CA ILE A 59 -5.22 -1.04 8.05
C ILE A 59 -6.44 -0.32 8.62
N ALA A 60 -6.82 0.84 8.06
CA ALA A 60 -7.99 1.57 8.52
C ALA A 60 -9.28 0.75 8.33
N LEU A 61 -9.46 0.14 7.15
CA LEU A 61 -10.58 -0.76 6.88
C LEU A 61 -10.62 -1.95 7.84
N ALA A 62 -9.46 -2.53 8.18
CA ALA A 62 -9.36 -3.62 9.14
C ALA A 62 -9.78 -3.18 10.55
N ASN A 63 -9.36 -1.99 11.00
CA ASN A 63 -9.80 -1.43 12.28
C ASN A 63 -11.31 -1.19 12.34
N LEU A 64 -11.92 -0.83 11.21
CA LEU A 64 -13.38 -0.68 11.07
C LEU A 64 -14.12 -2.02 10.86
N GLY A 65 -13.41 -3.15 10.87
CA GLY A 65 -14.01 -4.48 10.66
C GLY A 65 -14.44 -4.76 9.21
N ARG A 66 -14.06 -3.92 8.25
CA ARG A 66 -14.34 -4.06 6.81
C ARG A 66 -13.34 -5.04 6.17
N TRP A 67 -13.32 -6.28 6.65
CA TRP A 67 -12.27 -7.28 6.35
C TRP A 67 -12.12 -7.61 4.85
N GLY A 68 -13.23 -7.65 4.10
CA GLY A 68 -13.21 -7.94 2.67
C GLY A 68 -12.49 -6.85 1.86
N GLU A 69 -12.75 -5.60 2.22
CA GLU A 69 -12.17 -4.43 1.58
C GLU A 69 -10.71 -4.25 2.01
N ALA A 70 -10.40 -4.47 3.29
CA ALA A 70 -9.04 -4.48 3.79
C ALA A 70 -8.17 -5.47 3.01
N ARG A 71 -8.68 -6.70 2.79
CA ARG A 71 -8.01 -7.70 1.96
C ARG A 71 -7.76 -7.19 0.54
N ALA A 72 -8.74 -6.54 -0.07
CA ALA A 72 -8.62 -6.03 -1.43
C ALA A 72 -7.55 -4.93 -1.54
N ALA A 73 -7.53 -4.00 -0.58
CA ALA A 73 -6.53 -2.95 -0.48
C ALA A 73 -5.11 -3.53 -0.32
N PHE A 74 -4.90 -4.46 0.62
CA PHE A 74 -3.59 -5.10 0.79
C PHE A 74 -3.15 -5.89 -0.45
N LEU A 75 -4.06 -6.55 -1.16
CA LEU A 75 -3.74 -7.22 -2.42
C LEU A 75 -3.37 -6.24 -3.53
N ALA A 76 -3.94 -5.04 -3.56
CA ALA A 76 -3.57 -3.99 -4.51
C ALA A 76 -2.17 -3.45 -4.20
N GLY A 77 -1.91 -3.08 -2.95
CA GLY A 77 -0.58 -2.61 -2.54
C GLY A 77 0.53 -3.65 -2.74
N ARG A 78 0.27 -4.93 -2.42
CA ARG A 78 1.22 -6.03 -2.67
C ARG A 78 1.57 -6.21 -4.14
N ARG A 79 0.61 -5.98 -5.06
CA ARG A 79 0.88 -6.04 -6.51
C ARG A 79 1.88 -4.96 -6.94
N LEU A 80 1.83 -3.78 -6.30
CA LEU A 80 2.75 -2.68 -6.57
C LEU A 80 4.12 -2.85 -5.89
N ARG A 81 4.17 -3.45 -4.69
CA ARG A 81 5.41 -3.81 -3.98
C ARG A 81 5.43 -5.27 -3.53
N PRO A 82 5.75 -6.23 -4.41
CA PRO A 82 5.70 -7.66 -4.08
C PRO A 82 6.69 -8.11 -3.00
N ARG A 83 7.75 -7.32 -2.74
CA ARG A 83 8.79 -7.60 -1.74
C ARG A 83 8.56 -6.93 -0.38
N ASP A 84 7.51 -6.13 -0.26
CA ASP A 84 7.15 -5.49 1.01
C ASP A 84 6.39 -6.48 1.89
N GLU A 85 7.04 -6.96 2.94
CA GLU A 85 6.55 -8.02 3.82
C GLU A 85 5.36 -7.61 4.69
N ARG A 86 5.09 -6.30 4.82
CA ARG A 86 3.93 -5.81 5.55
C ARG A 86 2.62 -6.35 4.98
N PHE A 87 2.52 -6.47 3.65
CA PHE A 87 1.31 -6.97 3.00
C PHE A 87 0.99 -8.44 3.30
N PRO A 88 1.90 -9.42 3.11
CA PRO A 88 1.60 -10.82 3.44
C PRO A 88 1.30 -11.01 4.93
N ILE A 89 1.94 -10.26 5.84
CA ILE A 89 1.64 -10.30 7.28
C ILE A 89 0.18 -9.92 7.53
N GLU A 90 -0.24 -8.74 7.06
CA GLU A 90 -1.61 -8.26 7.26
C GLU A 90 -2.64 -9.17 6.57
N LEU A 91 -2.35 -9.68 5.37
CA LEU A 91 -3.23 -10.62 4.68
C LEU A 91 -3.43 -11.92 5.47
N GLY A 92 -2.41 -12.41 6.18
CA GLY A 92 -2.53 -13.53 7.10
C GLY A 92 -3.47 -13.23 8.27
N GLY A 93 -3.33 -12.04 8.87
CA GLY A 93 -4.24 -11.56 9.93
C GLY A 93 -5.69 -11.47 9.44
N ILE A 94 -5.91 -10.93 8.24
CA ILE A 94 -7.24 -10.84 7.63
C ILE A 94 -7.81 -12.24 7.34
N ALA A 95 -7.01 -13.16 6.80
CA ALA A 95 -7.44 -14.54 6.55
C ALA A 95 -7.90 -15.25 7.84
N PHE A 96 -7.16 -15.04 8.94
CA PHE A 96 -7.54 -15.53 10.25
C PHE A 96 -8.88 -14.95 10.72
N LYS A 97 -9.07 -13.61 10.62
CA LYS A 97 -10.34 -12.95 10.97
C LYS A 97 -11.53 -13.45 10.13
N GLN A 98 -11.28 -13.77 8.86
CA GLN A 98 -12.29 -14.31 7.95
C GLN A 98 -12.52 -15.82 8.08
N LYS A 99 -11.75 -16.53 8.91
CA LYS A 99 -11.75 -18.01 9.00
C LYS A 99 -11.45 -18.71 7.67
N ARG A 100 -10.55 -18.12 6.87
CA ARG A 100 -10.14 -18.60 5.53
C ARG A 100 -8.67 -19.05 5.56
N TYR A 101 -8.40 -20.15 6.26
CA TYR A 101 -7.07 -20.75 6.39
C TYR A 101 -6.91 -21.97 5.49
#